data_AF-A0A1M7KWU9-F1
#
_entry.id   AF-A0A1M7KWU9-F1
#
_cell.length_a   1.000
_cell.length_b   1.000
_cell.length_c   1.000
_cell.angle_alpha   90.00
_cell.angle_beta   90.00
_cell.angle_gamma   90.00
#
_symmetry.space_group_name_H-M   'P 1'
#
loop_
_entity.id
_entity.type
_entity.pdbx_description
1 polymer ?
#
loop_
_entity_poly.entity_id
_entity_poly.type
_entity_poly.pdbx_seq_one_letter_code
_entity_poly.pdbx_strand_id
1 'polypeptide(L)'
;MTLRIITASYGIPGHYADVTKQIQDKVEGNNRHIEISNESMGGDPAVGHLKQLSVVYFGIDGGPHAAVGTEGATIVLEHGL
;
A
#
# COMPACT_ATOMS: atom_id res chain seq x y z
N MET A 1 7.47 14.03 11.69
CA MET A 1 7.64 13.48 10.33
C MET A 1 6.53 12.49 10.04
N THR A 2 6.11 12.38 8.79
CA THR A 2 5.14 11.40 8.29
C THR A 2 5.86 10.35 7.45
N LEU A 3 5.24 9.17 7.26
CA LEU A 3 5.67 8.18 6.29
C LEU A 3 5.72 8.80 4.88
N ARG A 4 6.75 8.45 4.10
CA ARG A 4 6.84 8.83 2.69
C ARG A 4 6.80 7.58 1.82
N ILE A 5 5.71 7.40 1.08
CA ILE A 5 5.57 6.30 0.14
C ILE A 5 6.48 6.55 -1.07
N ILE A 6 7.25 5.53 -1.45
CA ILE A 6 8.15 5.57 -2.61
C ILE A 6 7.50 4.90 -3.81
N THR A 7 6.92 3.73 -3.60
CA THR A 7 6.11 3.06 -4.61
C THR A 7 5.08 2.16 -3.93
N ALA A 8 3.91 2.06 -4.54
CA ALA A 8 2.95 1.02 -4.19
C ALA A 8 2.29 0.46 -5.45
N SER A 9 2.17 -0.86 -5.50
CA SER A 9 1.52 -1.57 -6.61
C SER A 9 0.48 -2.56 -6.07
N TYR A 10 -0.67 -2.61 -6.73
CA TYR A 10 -1.77 -3.52 -6.41
C TYR A 10 -2.11 -4.36 -7.62
N GLY A 11 -2.08 -5.68 -7.51
CA GLY A 11 -2.26 -6.52 -8.69
C GLY A 11 -1.82 -7.97 -8.55
N ILE A 12 -1.62 -8.58 -9.71
CA ILE A 12 -1.00 -9.90 -9.91
C ILE A 12 0.13 -9.76 -10.94
N PRO A 13 1.03 -10.74 -11.08
CA PRO A 13 2.07 -10.69 -12.10
C PRO A 13 1.50 -10.38 -13.50
N GLY A 14 1.99 -9.31 -14.12
CA GLY A 14 1.54 -8.84 -15.44
C GLY A 14 0.33 -7.88 -15.43
N HIS A 15 -0.37 -7.72 -14.31
CA HIS A 15 -1.54 -6.84 -14.18
C HIS A 15 -1.51 -6.09 -12.85
N TYR A 16 -0.90 -4.91 -12.84
CA TYR A 16 -0.78 -4.05 -11.66
C TYR A 16 -1.37 -2.66 -11.92
N ALA A 17 -2.04 -2.11 -10.91
CA ALA A 17 -2.28 -0.68 -10.78
C ALA A 17 -1.17 -0.04 -9.93
N ASP A 18 -0.69 1.12 -10.36
CA ASP A 18 0.07 2.01 -9.48
C ASP A 18 -0.89 2.66 -8.50
N VAL A 19 -0.68 2.39 -7.21
CA VAL A 19 -1.50 2.90 -6.11
C VAL A 19 -0.71 3.82 -5.18
N THR A 20 0.47 4.28 -5.61
CA THR A 20 1.40 5.08 -4.80
C THR A 20 0.72 6.31 -4.19
N LYS A 21 -0.03 7.06 -5.01
CA LYS A 21 -0.73 8.26 -4.54
C LYS A 21 -1.86 7.92 -3.57
N GLN A 22 -2.61 6.86 -3.83
CA GLN A 22 -3.71 6.41 -2.98
C GLN A 22 -3.21 6.02 -1.60
N ILE A 23 -2.07 5.33 -1.51
CA ILE A 23 -1.44 4.98 -0.23
C ILE A 23 -0.88 6.24 0.45
N GLN A 24 -0.21 7.14 -0.29
CA GLN A 24 0.30 8.41 0.26
C GLN A 24 -0.83 9.26 0.87
N ASP A 25 -1.95 9.43 0.16
CA ASP A 25 -3.11 10.19 0.62
C ASP A 25 -3.72 9.58 1.91
N LYS A 26 -3.74 8.23 2.03
CA LYS A 26 -4.23 7.54 3.25
C LYS A 26 -3.33 7.79 4.47
N VAL A 27 -2.01 7.68 4.30
CA VAL A 27 -1.07 7.85 5.42
C VAL A 27 -0.97 9.31 5.90
N GLU A 28 -1.16 10.28 5.01
CA GLU A 28 -1.23 11.71 5.37
C GLU A 28 -2.44 12.03 6.26
N GLY A 29 -3.54 11.29 6.10
CA GLY A 29 -4.72 11.35 6.97
C GLY A 29 -4.55 10.67 8.33
N ASN A 30 -3.33 10.29 8.73
CA ASN A 30 -3.01 9.44 9.89
C ASN A 30 -3.59 8.03 9.87
N ASN A 31 -4.11 7.56 8.73
CA ASN A 31 -4.59 6.18 8.59
C ASN A 31 -3.45 5.28 8.10
N ARG A 32 -2.78 4.62 9.06
CA ARG A 32 -1.68 3.67 8.79
C ARG A 32 -2.14 2.22 8.66
N HIS A 33 -3.41 1.95 8.93
CA HIS A 33 -4.04 0.65 8.72
C HIS A 33 -4.61 0.63 7.31
N ILE A 34 -3.93 -0.07 6.42
CA ILE A 34 -4.34 -0.18 5.03
C ILE A 34 -5.15 -1.45 4.89
N GLU A 35 -6.47 -1.31 4.89
CA GLU A 35 -7.36 -2.36 4.41
C GLU A 35 -7.16 -2.52 2.90
N ILE A 36 -6.89 -3.74 2.44
CA ILE A 36 -6.57 -4.02 1.05
C ILE A 36 -7.81 -4.49 0.32
N SER A 37 -8.35 -3.63 -0.54
CA SER A 37 -9.54 -3.89 -1.35
C SER A 37 -9.51 -3.12 -2.65
N ASN A 38 -10.27 -3.55 -3.66
CA ASN A 38 -10.42 -2.79 -4.90
C ASN A 38 -10.83 -1.32 -4.65
N GLU A 39 -11.74 -1.07 -3.71
CA GLU A 39 -12.22 0.28 -3.37
C GLU A 39 -11.10 1.14 -2.77
N SER A 40 -10.36 0.58 -1.82
CA SER A 40 -9.25 1.27 -1.17
C SER A 40 -8.08 1.56 -2.12
N MET A 41 -7.93 0.76 -3.17
CA MET A 41 -6.89 0.84 -4.20
C MET A 41 -7.33 1.64 -5.45
N GLY A 42 -8.60 2.06 -5.52
CA GLY A 42 -9.13 2.87 -6.62
C GLY A 42 -9.60 2.06 -7.84
N GLY A 43 -9.73 0.74 -7.74
CA GLY A 43 -10.25 -0.14 -8.77
C GLY A 43 -9.74 -1.57 -8.69
N ASP A 44 -10.26 -2.45 -9.56
CA ASP A 44 -9.78 -3.82 -9.74
C ASP A 44 -8.90 -3.93 -11.01
N PRO A 45 -7.57 -4.05 -10.88
CA PRO A 45 -6.67 -4.20 -12.02
C PRO A 45 -6.69 -5.62 -12.62
N ALA A 46 -7.25 -6.60 -11.91
CA ALA A 46 -7.22 -8.02 -12.29
C ALA A 46 -8.51 -8.73 -11.83
N VAL A 47 -9.63 -8.43 -12.49
CA VAL A 47 -10.97 -8.93 -12.13
C VAL A 47 -10.98 -10.46 -11.99
N GLY A 48 -11.62 -10.93 -10.92
CA GLY A 48 -11.78 -12.37 -10.64
C GLY A 48 -10.55 -13.08 -10.05
N HIS A 49 -9.45 -12.36 -9.83
CA HIS A 49 -8.24 -12.91 -9.20
C HIS A 49 -8.08 -12.40 -7.77
N LEU A 50 -7.17 -12.99 -6.98
CA LEU A 50 -6.80 -12.48 -5.66
C LEU A 50 -5.56 -11.60 -5.82
N LYS A 51 -5.68 -10.31 -5.51
CA LYS A 51 -4.59 -9.34 -5.71
C LYS A 51 -3.68 -9.23 -4.49
N GLN A 52 -2.49 -8.68 -4.70
CA GLN A 52 -1.54 -8.36 -3.66
C GLN A 52 -1.17 -6.88 -3.76
N LEU A 53 -1.12 -6.21 -2.61
CA LEU A 53 -0.52 -4.89 -2.44
C LEU A 53 0.93 -5.06 -2.00
N SER A 54 1.84 -4.36 -2.67
CA SER A 54 3.23 -4.18 -2.24
C SER A 54 3.52 -2.68 -2.07
N VAL A 55 4.11 -2.29 -0.95
CA VAL A 55 4.43 -0.89 -0.63
C VAL A 55 5.88 -0.79 -0.20
N VAL A 56 6.62 0.16 -0.75
CA VAL A 56 7.95 0.57 -0.31
C VAL A 56 7.89 2.01 0.14
N TYR A 57 8.44 2.32 1.31
CA TYR A 57 8.32 3.64 1.93
C TYR A 57 9.51 3.97 2.84
N PHE A 58 9.69 5.25 3.18
CA PHE A 58 10.60 5.68 4.24
C PHE A 58 9.83 5.88 5.55
N GLY A 59 10.33 5.27 6.62
CA GLY A 59 9.84 5.45 7.99
C GLY A 59 10.31 6.76 8.62
N ILE A 60 9.91 7.04 9.86
CA ILE A 60 10.42 8.18 10.62
C ILE A 60 11.85 7.99 11.11
N ASP A 61 12.30 6.75 11.21
CA ASP A 61 13.70 6.38 11.39
C ASP A 61 14.56 6.81 10.18
N GLY A 62 13.94 7.26 9.08
CA GLY A 62 14.60 7.63 7.84
C GLY A 62 15.06 6.43 7.02
N GLY A 63 14.75 5.21 7.46
CA GLY A 63 15.12 3.96 6.83
C GLY A 63 14.10 3.50 5.78
N PRO A 64 14.52 2.74 4.76
CA PRO A 64 13.60 2.12 3.83
C PRO A 64 12.90 0.92 4.49
N HIS A 65 11.58 0.85 4.30
CA HIS A 65 10.72 -0.23 4.76
C HIS A 65 9.87 -0.76 3.61
N ALA A 66 9.37 -1.98 3.78
CA ALA A 66 8.44 -2.59 2.85
C ALA A 66 7.31 -3.31 3.60
N ALA A 67 6.10 -3.24 3.04
CA ALA A 67 4.95 -3.97 3.53
C ALA A 67 4.24 -4.63 2.35
N VAL A 68 3.75 -5.85 2.56
CA VAL A 68 3.06 -6.63 1.55
C VAL A 68 1.85 -7.30 2.18
N GLY A 69 0.73 -7.30 1.47
CA GLY A 69 -0.48 -7.97 1.93
C GLY A 69 -1.37 -8.37 0.77
N THR A 70 -2.21 -9.37 1.02
CA THR A 70 -3.18 -9.88 0.04
C THR A 70 -4.50 -9.12 0.20
N GLU A 71 -5.26 -8.98 -0.89
CA GLU A 71 -6.63 -8.46 -0.86
C GLU A 71 -7.47 -9.18 0.21
N GLY A 72 -8.26 -8.41 0.96
CA GLY A 72 -9.01 -8.84 2.13
C GLY A 72 -8.25 -8.78 3.45
N ALA A 73 -6.93 -8.58 3.43
CA ALA A 73 -6.14 -8.37 4.64
C ALA A 73 -6.03 -6.87 5.01
N THR A 74 -5.57 -6.62 6.23
CA THR A 74 -5.11 -5.30 6.67
C THR A 74 -3.61 -5.35 6.93
N ILE A 75 -2.86 -4.39 6.39
CA ILE A 75 -1.45 -4.20 6.72
C ILE A 75 -1.27 -2.91 7.52
N VAL A 76 -0.24 -2.87 8.36
CA VAL A 76 0.17 -1.68 9.09
C VAL A 76 1.47 -1.18 8.48
N LEU A 77 1.51 0.11 8.13
CA LEU A 77 2.74 0.77 7.71
C LEU A 77 3.46 1.28 8.97
N GLU A 78 4.40 0.48 9.45
CA GLU A 78 5.20 0.74 10.64
C GLU A 78 6.05 2.00 10.48
N HIS A 79 6.20 2.76 11.56
CA HIS A 79 6.96 4.01 11.54
C HIS A 79 8.49 3.80 11.59
N GLY A 80 8.97 2.64 12.04
CA GLY A 80 10.37 2.50 12.50
C GLY A 80 10.55 3.22 13.84
N LEU A 81 11.19 2.57 14.82
CA LEU A 81 11.38 3.09 16.17
C LEU A 81 12.43 4.22 16.23
#